data_AF-A0A349PKH9-F1
#
_entry.id   AF-A0A349PKH9-F1
#
_cell.length_a   1.000
_cell.length_b   1.000
_cell.length_c   1.000
_cell.angle_alpha   90.00
_cell.angle_beta   90.00
_cell.angle_gamma   90.00
#
_symmetry.space_group_name_H-M   'P 1'
#
loop_
_entity.id
_entity.type
_entity.pdbx_description
1 polymer ?
#
loop_
_entity_poly.entity_id
_entity_poly.type
_entity_poly.pdbx_seq_one_letter_code
_entity_poly.pdbx_strand_id
1 'polypeptide(L)'
;MLKLEVTLTEADLKKVALKAVELIKKRTASGKDAKGSAFKKYSERWFARPAGGITRSKMKLLSNEAKRSNDNVVFFKTKAGKSWLLINGYKKFKSIVYPDEFQGGTVNLRATGDMLDGLGYINADSKAMKFTLGWVDTELAERAFFNEEKGRSLLGLTDDEI
;
A
#
# COMPACT_ATOMS: atom_id res chain seq x y z
N MET A 1 -15.24 26.88 -36.51
CA MET A 1 -14.86 26.20 -35.26
C MET A 1 -14.02 24.99 -35.64
N LEU A 2 -12.72 24.99 -35.36
CA LEU A 2 -11.82 23.91 -35.77
C LEU A 2 -12.04 22.72 -34.83
N LYS A 3 -12.54 21.58 -35.34
CA LYS A 3 -12.61 20.32 -34.59
C LYS A 3 -11.39 19.49 -34.97
N LEU A 4 -10.51 19.27 -34.00
CA LEU A 4 -9.41 18.32 -34.10
C LEU A 4 -9.92 16.98 -33.57
N GLU A 5 -10.12 16.03 -34.47
CA GLU A 5 -10.38 14.64 -34.11
C GLU A 5 -9.03 13.95 -33.93
N VAL A 6 -8.71 13.58 -32.68
CA VAL A 6 -7.49 12.85 -32.34
C VAL A 6 -7.86 11.39 -32.13
N THR A 7 -7.36 10.52 -33.00
CA THR A 7 -7.51 9.07 -32.84
C THR A 7 -6.36 8.55 -31.97
N LEU A 8 -6.69 7.99 -30.81
CA LEU A 8 -5.69 7.42 -29.91
C LEU A 8 -5.32 5.99 -30.33
N THR A 9 -4.02 5.74 -30.45
CA THR A 9 -3.50 4.38 -30.67
C THR A 9 -3.27 3.65 -29.34
N GLU A 10 -3.05 2.34 -29.39
CA GLU A 10 -2.65 1.56 -28.22
C GLU A 10 -1.32 2.08 -27.61
N ALA A 11 -0.40 2.54 -28.46
CA ALA A 11 0.85 3.15 -28.01
C ALA A 11 0.62 4.47 -27.27
N ASP A 12 -0.39 5.25 -27.65
CA ASP A 12 -0.76 6.49 -26.96
C ASP A 12 -1.43 6.19 -25.63
N LEU A 13 -2.34 5.22 -25.58
CA LEU A 13 -2.96 4.74 -24.34
C LEU A 13 -1.91 4.22 -23.35
N LYS A 14 -0.87 3.52 -23.84
CA LYS A 14 0.25 3.09 -23.00
C LYS A 14 1.04 4.27 -22.43
N LYS A 15 1.28 5.34 -23.19
CA LYS A 15 1.95 6.55 -22.68
C LYS A 15 1.12 7.23 -21.59
N VAL A 16 -0.20 7.35 -21.81
CA VAL A 16 -1.14 7.89 -20.82
C VAL A 16 -1.12 7.03 -19.55
N ALA A 17 -1.16 5.70 -19.69
CA ALA A 17 -1.11 4.77 -18.57
C ALA A 17 0.18 4.92 -17.74
N LEU A 18 1.35 5.03 -18.41
CA LEU A 18 2.62 5.26 -17.73
C LEU A 18 2.65 6.60 -16.99
N LYS A 19 2.05 7.65 -17.57
CA LYS A 19 1.95 8.95 -16.90
C LYS A 19 1.02 8.90 -15.68
N ALA A 20 -0.08 8.18 -15.77
CA ALA A 20 -0.97 7.93 -14.64
C ALA A 20 -0.25 7.21 -13.49
N VAL A 21 0.57 6.18 -13.78
CA VAL A 21 1.39 5.51 -12.76
C VAL A 21 2.36 6.49 -12.09
N GLU A 22 3.03 7.34 -12.86
CA GLU A 22 3.94 8.37 -12.33
C GLU A 22 3.20 9.34 -11.38
N LEU A 23 2.00 9.79 -11.76
CA LEU A 23 1.17 10.67 -10.94
C LEU A 23 0.73 9.99 -9.63
N ILE A 24 0.26 8.75 -9.70
CA ILE A 24 -0.11 7.95 -8.52
C ILE A 24 1.10 7.82 -7.58
N LYS A 25 2.29 7.50 -8.11
CA LYS A 25 3.53 7.39 -7.33
C LYS A 25 3.89 8.70 -6.66
N LYS A 26 3.86 9.82 -7.40
CA LYS A 26 4.17 11.15 -6.88
C LYS A 26 3.21 11.59 -5.77
N ARG A 27 1.90 11.41 -5.97
CA ARG A 27 0.87 11.74 -4.97
C ARG A 27 1.00 10.90 -3.72
N THR A 28 1.23 9.60 -3.92
CA THR A 28 1.45 8.67 -2.83
C THR A 28 2.68 9.05 -2.01
N ALA A 29 3.78 9.46 -2.67
CA ALA A 29 4.97 9.98 -2.01
C ALA A 29 4.69 11.27 -1.23
N SER A 30 3.72 12.08 -1.67
CA SER A 30 3.25 13.27 -0.96
C SER A 30 2.24 13.01 0.17
N GLY A 31 1.90 11.74 0.43
CA GLY A 31 0.97 11.37 1.51
C GLY A 31 -0.51 11.61 1.19
N LYS A 32 -0.88 11.72 -0.09
CA LYS A 32 -2.24 11.98 -0.56
C LYS A 32 -2.87 10.74 -1.18
N ASP A 33 -4.14 10.51 -0.89
CA ASP A 33 -4.94 9.43 -1.46
C ASP A 33 -5.54 9.78 -2.84
N ALA A 34 -6.32 8.84 -3.38
CA ALA A 34 -7.01 8.99 -4.67
C ALA A 34 -7.96 10.20 -4.72
N LYS A 35 -8.41 10.72 -3.57
CA LYS A 35 -9.28 11.90 -3.45
C LYS A 35 -8.50 13.18 -3.14
N GLY A 36 -7.17 13.11 -3.09
CA GLY A 36 -6.31 14.24 -2.72
C GLY A 36 -6.30 14.54 -1.23
N SER A 37 -6.96 13.71 -0.43
CA SER A 37 -6.99 13.82 1.02
C SER A 37 -5.71 13.23 1.61
N ALA A 38 -5.27 13.76 2.76
CA ALA A 38 -4.17 13.14 3.50
C ALA A 38 -4.55 11.70 3.90
N PHE A 39 -3.60 10.78 3.82
CA PHE A 39 -3.87 9.41 4.24
C PHE A 39 -4.35 9.33 5.70
N LYS A 40 -5.27 8.41 5.97
CA LYS A 40 -5.74 8.12 7.34
C LYS A 40 -4.54 7.72 8.22
N LYS A 41 -4.64 8.02 9.52
CA LYS A 41 -3.65 7.54 10.50
C LYS A 41 -3.67 6.02 10.58
N TYR A 42 -2.53 5.41 10.89
CA TYR A 42 -2.48 3.98 11.17
C TYR A 42 -3.37 3.62 12.38
N SER A 43 -4.00 2.44 12.34
CA SER A 43 -4.82 1.96 13.45
C SER A 43 -4.00 1.88 14.74
N GLU A 44 -4.60 2.32 15.85
CA GLU A 44 -4.06 2.19 17.21
C GLU A 44 -4.69 0.99 17.95
N ARG A 45 -5.63 0.27 17.34
CA ARG A 45 -6.24 -0.92 17.94
C ARG A 45 -5.29 -2.11 17.91
N TRP A 46 -5.33 -2.90 18.98
CA TRP A 46 -4.64 -4.18 19.06
C TRP A 46 -4.96 -5.08 17.87
N PHE A 47 -3.94 -5.74 17.35
CA PHE A 47 -4.11 -6.75 16.31
C PHE A 47 -3.14 -7.92 16.52
N ALA A 48 -3.53 -9.10 16.04
CA ALA A 48 -2.71 -10.30 16.09
C ALA A 48 -2.16 -10.63 14.70
N ARG A 49 -0.95 -11.17 14.62
CA ARG A 49 -0.40 -11.76 13.37
C ARG A 49 0.51 -12.95 13.63
N PRO A 50 0.69 -13.86 12.66
CA PRO A 50 1.72 -14.88 12.72
C PRO A 50 3.12 -14.27 12.79
N ALA A 51 3.98 -14.81 13.65
CA ALA A 51 5.38 -14.39 13.75
C ALA A 51 6.23 -14.90 12.58
N GLY A 52 5.85 -16.03 11.98
CA GLY A 52 6.59 -16.68 10.89
C GLY A 52 6.71 -15.84 9.62
N GLY A 53 5.78 -14.90 9.38
CA GLY A 53 5.82 -13.99 8.22
C GLY A 53 6.64 -12.72 8.45
N ILE A 54 7.52 -12.69 9.45
CA ILE A 54 8.35 -11.53 9.78
C ILE A 54 9.83 -11.92 9.64
N THR A 55 10.57 -11.12 8.87
CA THR A 55 12.02 -11.31 8.67
C THR A 55 12.77 -11.29 10.01
N ARG A 56 13.86 -12.05 10.12
CA ARG A 56 14.66 -12.18 11.35
C ARG A 56 15.11 -10.84 11.95
N SER A 57 15.48 -9.86 11.11
CA SER A 57 15.86 -8.51 11.53
C SER A 57 14.73 -7.78 12.26
N LYS A 58 13.55 -7.70 11.62
CA LYS A 58 12.33 -7.12 12.19
C LYS A 58 11.85 -7.87 13.44
N MET A 59 12.02 -9.19 13.47
CA MET A 59 11.68 -9.99 14.65
C MET A 59 12.54 -9.61 15.86
N LYS A 60 13.84 -9.36 15.66
CA LYS A 60 14.74 -8.88 16.73
C LYS A 60 14.27 -7.55 17.32
N LEU A 61 13.81 -6.62 16.47
CA LEU A 61 13.26 -5.32 16.92
C LEU A 61 12.01 -5.51 17.77
N LEU A 62 11.07 -6.34 17.33
CA LEU A 62 9.83 -6.64 18.07
C LEU A 62 10.10 -7.37 19.39
N SER A 63 11.04 -8.31 19.41
CA SER A 63 11.46 -8.99 20.63
C SER A 63 12.11 -8.04 21.63
N ASN A 64 12.90 -7.07 21.16
CA ASN A 64 13.48 -6.05 22.03
C ASN A 64 12.39 -5.14 22.61
N GLU A 65 11.38 -4.78 21.82
CA GLU A 65 10.25 -3.98 22.31
C GLU A 65 9.43 -4.75 23.36
N ALA A 66 9.10 -6.02 23.12
CA ALA A 66 8.37 -6.85 24.08
C ALA A 66 9.12 -6.99 25.41
N LYS A 67 10.46 -7.04 25.39
CA LYS A 67 11.29 -7.06 26.60
C LYS A 67 11.27 -5.72 27.37
N ARG A 68 11.05 -4.60 26.67
CA ARG A 68 10.99 -3.26 27.28
C ARG A 68 9.63 -2.97 27.89
N SER A 69 8.54 -3.36 27.22
CA SER A 69 7.17 -3.19 27.72
C SER A 69 6.24 -4.21 27.06
N ASN A 70 5.46 -4.90 27.90
CA ASN A 70 4.40 -5.81 27.45
C ASN A 70 3.16 -5.07 26.93
N ASP A 71 3.09 -3.73 27.07
CA ASP A 71 1.94 -2.93 26.65
C ASP A 71 1.91 -2.67 25.13
N ASN A 72 3.01 -3.01 24.44
CA ASN A 72 3.19 -2.76 23.01
C ASN A 72 3.21 -4.03 22.18
N VAL A 73 3.88 -5.08 22.64
CA VAL A 73 4.05 -6.34 21.90
C VAL A 73 4.00 -7.52 22.88
N VAL A 74 3.15 -8.51 22.58
CA VAL A 74 3.05 -9.75 23.35
C VAL A 74 3.24 -10.93 22.40
N PHE A 75 4.15 -11.83 22.73
CA PHE A 75 4.34 -13.09 22.00
C PHE A 75 3.55 -14.21 22.65
N PHE A 76 2.90 -15.05 21.85
CA PHE A 76 2.19 -16.23 22.33
C PHE A 76 2.26 -17.38 21.33
N LYS A 77 1.93 -18.59 21.78
CA LYS A 77 1.75 -19.76 20.92
C LYS A 77 0.28 -20.09 20.82
N THR A 78 -0.19 -20.44 19.63
CA THR A 78 -1.53 -20.99 19.46
C THR A 78 -1.59 -22.43 19.98
N LYS A 79 -2.80 -22.97 20.13
CA LYS A 79 -3.01 -24.39 20.48
C LYS A 79 -2.27 -25.36 19.53
N ALA A 80 -2.10 -24.96 18.27
CA ALA A 80 -1.36 -25.72 17.26
C ALA A 80 0.18 -25.50 17.30
N GLY A 81 0.71 -24.87 18.36
CA GLY A 81 2.16 -24.64 18.54
C GLY A 81 2.76 -23.54 17.67
N LYS A 82 1.96 -22.85 16.83
CA LYS A 82 2.45 -21.77 15.95
C LYS A 82 2.72 -20.51 16.76
N SER A 83 3.84 -19.85 16.51
CA SER A 83 4.20 -18.57 17.15
C SER A 83 3.46 -17.40 16.53
N TRP A 84 2.83 -16.60 17.39
CA TRP A 84 2.06 -15.40 17.05
C TRP A 84 2.50 -14.24 17.93
N LEU A 85 2.15 -13.04 17.48
CA LEU A 85 2.31 -11.82 18.26
C LEU A 85 1.04 -10.98 18.22
N LEU A 86 0.78 -10.32 19.34
CA LEU A 86 -0.24 -9.29 19.53
C LEU A 86 0.48 -7.95 19.64
N ILE A 87 0.03 -6.93 18.91
CA ILE A 87 0.67 -5.61 18.88
C ILE A 87 -0.36 -4.51 19.09
N ASN A 88 -0.03 -3.54 19.94
CA ASN A 88 -0.88 -2.41 20.29
C ASN A 88 -0.93 -1.36 19.18
N GLY A 89 -1.69 -1.66 18.13
CA GLY A 89 -1.83 -0.77 16.99
C GLY A 89 -0.85 -1.07 15.86
N TYR A 90 -1.37 -1.00 14.63
CA TYR A 90 -0.56 -1.03 13.42
C TYR A 90 0.42 0.15 13.35
N LYS A 91 0.05 1.30 13.95
CA LYS A 91 0.94 2.45 14.11
C LYS A 91 2.23 2.08 14.86
N LYS A 92 2.09 1.41 16.01
CA LYS A 92 3.22 0.96 16.83
C LYS A 92 4.05 -0.10 16.11
N PHE A 93 3.40 -1.03 15.41
CA PHE A 93 4.11 -1.99 14.58
C PHE A 93 5.04 -1.28 13.57
N LYS A 94 4.50 -0.33 12.80
CA LYS A 94 5.29 0.41 11.79
C LYS A 94 6.41 1.23 12.41
N SER A 95 6.19 1.88 13.57
CA SER A 95 7.25 2.62 14.25
C SER A 95 8.40 1.73 14.74
N ILE A 96 8.12 0.45 15.05
CA ILE A 96 9.15 -0.49 15.51
C ILE A 96 9.92 -1.09 14.33
N VAL A 97 9.21 -1.55 13.30
CA VAL A 97 9.83 -2.34 12.20
C VAL A 97 10.27 -1.51 11.00
N TYR A 98 9.87 -0.24 10.93
CA TYR A 98 10.26 0.73 9.90
C TYR A 98 10.50 2.13 10.54
N PRO A 99 11.40 2.26 11.52
CA PRO A 99 11.57 3.51 12.27
C PRO A 99 11.96 4.69 11.36
N ASP A 100 12.84 4.45 10.38
CA ASP A 100 13.35 5.50 9.47
C ASP A 100 12.28 5.99 8.46
N GLU A 101 11.22 5.22 8.27
CA GLU A 101 10.11 5.54 7.36
C GLU A 101 8.86 6.04 8.09
N PHE A 102 8.83 5.92 9.42
CA PHE A 102 7.67 6.24 10.23
C PHE A 102 7.56 7.75 10.46
N GLN A 103 6.80 8.44 9.59
CA GLN A 103 6.53 9.87 9.74
C GLN A 103 5.25 10.12 10.54
N GLY A 104 5.35 10.09 11.88
CA GLY A 104 4.32 10.64 12.77
C GLY A 104 2.99 9.87 12.85
N GLY A 105 2.92 8.63 12.35
CA GLY A 105 1.74 7.78 12.46
C GLY A 105 0.69 7.95 11.36
N THR A 106 0.99 8.73 10.32
CA THR A 106 0.23 8.77 9.08
C THR A 106 0.53 7.50 8.26
N VAL A 107 -0.44 6.98 7.51
CA VAL A 107 -0.18 5.87 6.61
C VAL A 107 0.84 6.32 5.57
N ASN A 108 2.07 5.82 5.70
CA ASN A 108 3.13 5.99 4.72
C ASN A 108 3.09 4.78 3.78
N LEU A 109 2.60 5.00 2.56
CA LEU A 109 2.54 3.98 1.51
C LEU A 109 3.92 3.66 0.89
N ARG A 110 4.97 4.44 1.19
CA ARG A 110 6.36 4.03 0.88
C ARG A 110 6.71 2.70 1.54
N ALA A 111 6.04 2.41 2.66
CA ALA A 111 6.26 1.21 3.44
C ALA A 111 5.45 -0.02 2.94
N THR A 112 4.84 0.12 1.74
CA THR A 112 4.53 -0.95 0.79
C THR A 112 5.30 -0.67 -0.52
N GLY A 113 6.63 -0.59 -0.43
CA GLY A 113 7.52 -0.36 -1.58
C GLY A 113 7.18 -1.30 -2.74
N ASP A 114 7.00 -2.59 -2.45
CA ASP A 114 6.67 -3.60 -3.45
C ASP A 114 5.37 -3.33 -4.24
N MET A 115 4.34 -2.72 -3.62
CA MET A 115 3.09 -2.39 -4.32
C MET A 115 3.23 -1.16 -5.20
N LEU A 116 3.94 -0.12 -4.77
CA LEU A 116 4.18 1.03 -5.65
C LEU A 116 5.16 0.65 -6.76
N ASP A 117 6.19 -0.13 -6.44
CA ASP A 117 7.19 -0.59 -7.41
C ASP A 117 6.55 -1.55 -8.43
N GLY A 118 5.67 -2.43 -7.98
CA GLY A 118 4.93 -3.38 -8.81
C GLY A 118 3.71 -2.82 -9.55
N LEU A 119 3.30 -1.58 -9.27
CA LEU A 119 2.20 -0.94 -9.99
C LEU A 119 2.65 -0.57 -11.41
N GLY A 120 1.94 -1.11 -12.41
CA GLY A 120 2.28 -0.90 -13.82
C GLY A 120 1.09 -1.01 -14.76
N TYR A 121 1.39 -0.85 -16.04
CA TYR A 121 0.47 -1.06 -17.15
C TYR A 121 0.26 -2.56 -17.38
N ILE A 122 -1.00 -3.00 -17.46
CA ILE A 122 -1.37 -4.40 -17.72
C ILE A 122 -1.77 -4.59 -19.17
N ASN A 123 -2.76 -3.84 -19.64
CA ASN A 123 -3.26 -3.91 -21.01
C ASN A 123 -3.99 -2.62 -21.41
N ALA A 124 -4.27 -2.49 -22.70
CA ALA A 124 -5.10 -1.46 -23.27
C ALA A 124 -6.13 -2.09 -24.21
N ASP A 125 -7.29 -1.46 -24.26
CA ASP A 125 -8.33 -1.70 -25.25
C ASP A 125 -8.48 -0.42 -26.07
N SER A 126 -7.90 -0.42 -27.27
CA SER A 126 -7.94 0.70 -28.19
C SER A 126 -9.34 0.96 -28.77
N LYS A 127 -10.20 -0.07 -28.84
CA LYS A 127 -11.58 0.09 -29.30
C LYS A 127 -12.45 0.75 -28.24
N ALA A 128 -12.25 0.38 -26.99
CA ALA A 128 -12.94 1.00 -25.85
C ALA A 128 -12.26 2.29 -25.35
N MET A 129 -11.09 2.64 -25.88
CA MET A 129 -10.23 3.72 -25.39
C MET A 129 -9.94 3.62 -23.88
N LYS A 130 -9.63 2.40 -23.41
CA LYS A 130 -9.37 2.11 -22.00
C LYS A 130 -7.98 1.50 -21.81
N PHE A 131 -7.42 1.70 -20.62
CA PHE A 131 -6.22 1.01 -20.17
C PHE A 131 -6.41 0.53 -18.74
N THR A 132 -5.72 -0.56 -18.40
CA THR A 132 -5.75 -1.14 -17.05
C THR A 132 -4.40 -0.95 -16.38
N LEU A 133 -4.42 -0.36 -15.19
CA LEU A 133 -3.29 -0.31 -14.27
C LEU A 133 -3.49 -1.36 -13.17
N GLY A 134 -2.41 -1.98 -12.72
CA GLY A 134 -2.49 -2.98 -11.66
C GLY A 134 -1.17 -3.66 -11.38
N TRP A 135 -1.25 -4.85 -10.80
CA TRP A 135 -0.11 -5.69 -10.45
C TRP A 135 -0.17 -6.98 -11.25
N VAL A 136 0.97 -7.35 -11.86
CA VAL A 136 1.14 -8.67 -12.47
C VAL A 136 1.33 -9.75 -11.38
N ASP A 137 1.90 -9.35 -10.24
CA ASP A 137 2.05 -10.22 -9.07
C ASP A 137 0.71 -10.42 -8.35
N THR A 138 0.26 -11.67 -8.27
CA THR A 138 -1.01 -12.07 -7.68
C THR A 138 -1.10 -11.70 -6.19
N GLU A 139 -0.01 -11.79 -5.44
CA GLU A 139 0.01 -11.44 -4.01
C GLU A 139 -0.20 -9.93 -3.81
N LEU A 140 0.39 -9.11 -4.68
CA LEU A 140 0.22 -7.66 -4.66
C LEU A 140 -1.21 -7.27 -5.09
N ALA A 141 -1.76 -7.95 -6.08
CA ALA A 141 -3.15 -7.75 -6.51
C ALA A 141 -4.16 -8.10 -5.39
N GLU A 142 -3.97 -9.22 -4.69
CA GLU A 142 -4.80 -9.60 -3.54
C GLU A 142 -4.74 -8.58 -2.41
N ARG A 143 -3.53 -8.09 -2.09
CA ARG A 143 -3.35 -7.03 -1.09
C ARG A 143 -4.06 -5.74 -1.48
N ALA A 144 -4.03 -5.37 -2.76
CA ALA A 144 -4.76 -4.20 -3.26
C ALA A 144 -6.27 -4.35 -3.07
N PHE A 145 -6.81 -5.50 -3.49
CA PHE A 145 -8.23 -5.85 -3.33
C PHE A 145 -8.71 -5.71 -1.89
N PHE A 146 -7.98 -6.29 -0.92
CA PHE A 146 -8.36 -6.20 0.49
C PHE A 146 -8.30 -4.78 1.07
N ASN A 147 -7.45 -3.90 0.53
CA ASN A 147 -7.45 -2.50 0.95
C ASN A 147 -8.69 -1.76 0.44
N GLU A 148 -9.08 -2.00 -0.80
CA GLU A 148 -10.28 -1.41 -1.40
C GLU A 148 -11.56 -1.88 -0.69
N GLU A 149 -11.72 -3.18 -0.41
CA GLU A 149 -12.86 -3.72 0.37
C GLU A 149 -12.99 -3.08 1.76
N LYS A 150 -11.87 -2.66 2.36
CA LYS A 150 -11.85 -1.99 3.66
C LYS A 150 -12.07 -0.48 3.56
N GLY A 151 -12.48 0.02 2.38
CA GLY A 151 -12.72 1.44 2.12
C GLY A 151 -11.45 2.28 2.23
N ARG A 152 -10.30 1.66 1.96
CA ARG A 152 -9.00 2.35 1.90
C ARG A 152 -8.65 2.49 0.44
N SER A 153 -9.17 3.56 -0.17
CA SER A 153 -8.81 3.94 -1.54
C SER A 153 -7.39 4.52 -1.51
N LEU A 154 -6.41 3.62 -1.47
CA LEU A 154 -5.01 3.95 -1.20
C LEU A 154 -4.29 4.50 -2.44
N LEU A 155 -4.75 4.10 -3.63
CA LEU A 155 -4.09 4.39 -4.91
C LEU A 155 -5.15 4.77 -5.94
N GLY A 156 -4.95 5.88 -6.63
CA GLY A 156 -5.85 6.34 -7.67
C GLY A 156 -5.54 7.76 -8.12
N LEU A 157 -6.09 8.12 -9.27
CA LEU A 157 -6.14 9.47 -9.80
C LEU A 157 -7.33 10.22 -9.17
N THR A 158 -7.24 11.55 -9.05
CA THR A 158 -8.42 12.37 -8.72
C THR A 158 -9.36 12.50 -9.90
N ASP A 159 -10.59 12.95 -9.62
CA ASP A 159 -11.57 13.33 -10.63
C ASP A 159 -11.02 14.37 -11.64
N ASP A 160 -10.11 15.27 -11.21
CA ASP A 160 -9.44 16.24 -12.10
C ASP A 160 -8.35 15.62 -13.00
N GLU A 161 -7.95 14.38 -12.73
CA GLU A 161 -6.86 13.65 -13.42
C GLU A 161 -7.40 12.49 -14.30
N ILE A 162 -8.71 12.24 -14.25
CA ILE A 162 -9.46 11.25 -15.05
C ILE A 162 -10.11 11.97 -16.24
#